data_AF-A0A7X2MGV6-F1
#
_entry.id   AF-A0A7X2MGV6-F1
#
_cell.length_a   1.000
_cell.length_b   1.000
_cell.length_c   1.000
_cell.angle_alpha   90.00
_cell.angle_beta   90.00
_cell.angle_gamma   90.00
#
_symmetry.space_group_name_H-M   'P 1'
#
loop_
_entity.id
_entity.type
_entity.pdbx_description
1 polymer ?
#
loop_
_entity_poly.entity_id
_entity_poly.type
_entity_poly.pdbx_seq_one_letter_code
_entity_poly.pdbx_strand_id
1 'polypeptide(L)'
;ERKSKKQDFTPISISNLVAKLVGKDKSTYYEPAAGTGSMLIAKWWNDRLKNPLYKRPETDNPLIKVLTSSIFTYDPRAYWYQAEELSDRAIPFLIFNMAIRGMNGSITQCDSLSRKATRAFFIRNDTDNYLGFSEVIELPKNQEVADLLGVHWDE
;
A
#
# COMPACT_ATOMS: atom_id res chain seq x y z
N GLU A 1 -15.32 -15.28 -4.38
CA GLU A 1 -14.06 -15.33 -3.62
C GLU A 1 -13.91 -16.73 -3.07
N ARG A 2 -14.45 -17.02 -1.88
CA ARG A 2 -14.22 -18.31 -1.20
C ARG A 2 -14.61 -19.56 -2.00
N LYS A 3 -15.73 -19.54 -2.73
CA LYS A 3 -16.16 -20.69 -3.56
C LYS A 3 -15.46 -20.77 -4.91
N SER A 4 -15.24 -19.63 -5.57
CA SER A 4 -14.74 -19.55 -6.95
C SER A 4 -13.22 -19.43 -7.06
N LYS A 5 -12.61 -18.57 -6.23
CA LYS A 5 -11.17 -18.26 -6.20
C LYS A 5 -10.46 -18.86 -4.98
N LYS A 6 -11.20 -19.52 -4.09
CA LYS A 6 -10.69 -20.11 -2.83
C LYS A 6 -9.90 -19.14 -1.96
N GLN A 7 -10.19 -17.84 -2.06
CA GLN A 7 -9.55 -16.83 -1.23
C GLN A 7 -10.10 -16.91 0.20
N ASP A 8 -9.19 -16.99 1.16
CA ASP A 8 -9.46 -16.91 2.59
C ASP A 8 -9.06 -15.53 3.15
N PHE A 9 -9.68 -15.16 4.26
CA PHE A 9 -9.39 -13.90 4.94
C PHE A 9 -8.12 -14.03 5.79
N THR A 10 -7.23 -13.03 5.73
CA THR A 10 -6.05 -12.97 6.61
C THR A 10 -6.42 -12.30 7.94
N PRO A 11 -6.36 -13.01 9.08
CA PRO A 11 -6.64 -12.41 10.38
C PRO A 11 -5.63 -11.31 10.71
N ILE A 12 -6.10 -10.25 11.37
CA ILE A 12 -5.29 -9.08 11.76
C ILE A 12 -4.04 -9.48 12.56
N SER A 13 -4.14 -10.51 13.42
CA SER A 13 -3.00 -11.01 14.19
C SER A 13 -1.87 -11.53 13.29
N ILE A 14 -2.21 -12.19 12.19
CA ILE A 14 -1.24 -12.70 11.21
C ILE A 14 -0.62 -11.55 10.43
N SER A 15 -1.43 -10.61 9.93
CA SER A 15 -0.92 -9.42 9.21
C SER A 15 0.07 -8.63 10.06
N ASN A 16 -0.25 -8.42 11.35
CA ASN A 16 0.63 -7.73 12.30
C ASN A 16 1.90 -8.50 12.61
N LEU A 17 1.82 -9.83 12.73
CA LEU A 17 2.99 -10.68 12.96
C LEU A 17 3.95 -10.60 11.77
N VAL A 18 3.46 -10.81 10.55
CA VAL A 18 4.28 -10.76 9.33
C VAL A 18 4.91 -9.39 9.14
N ALA A 19 4.14 -8.31 9.33
CA ALA A 19 4.67 -6.95 9.22
C ALA A 19 5.78 -6.65 10.25
N LYS A 20 5.81 -7.34 11.40
CA LYS A 20 6.91 -7.24 12.38
C LYS A 20 8.12 -8.09 11.99
N LEU A 21 7.90 -9.26 11.38
CA LEU A 21 8.97 -10.18 10.94
C LEU A 21 9.78 -9.63 9.76
N VAL A 22 9.14 -8.99 8.80
CA VAL A 22 9.79 -8.44 7.59
C VAL A 22 10.81 -7.33 7.92
N GLY A 23 10.72 -6.72 9.10
CA GLY A 23 11.66 -5.69 9.53
C GLY A 23 11.36 -4.31 8.94
N LYS A 24 12.30 -3.37 9.11
CA LYS A 24 12.06 -1.92 8.98
C LYS A 24 12.82 -1.26 7.83
N ASP A 25 13.64 -2.03 7.12
CA ASP A 25 14.76 -1.44 6.37
C ASP A 25 14.39 -1.13 4.91
N LYS A 26 13.13 -1.32 4.53
CA LYS A 26 12.64 -1.08 3.17
C LYS A 26 11.40 -0.19 3.17
N SER A 27 11.52 0.93 2.46
CA SER A 27 10.44 1.85 2.11
C SER A 27 9.49 1.28 1.06
N THR A 28 9.88 0.18 0.40
CA THR A 28 9.10 -0.48 -0.64
C THR A 28 8.36 -1.70 -0.09
N TYR A 29 7.15 -1.91 -0.56
CA TYR A 29 6.31 -3.06 -0.27
C TYR A 29 5.78 -3.67 -1.57
N TYR A 30 5.71 -5.00 -1.64
CA TYR A 30 5.11 -5.73 -2.74
C TYR A 30 4.21 -6.86 -2.22
N GLU A 31 2.99 -6.94 -2.73
CA GLU A 31 2.03 -8.00 -2.40
C GLU A 31 1.31 -8.48 -3.67
N PRO A 32 1.59 -9.70 -4.17
CA PRO A 32 1.02 -10.21 -5.42
C PRO A 32 -0.45 -10.68 -5.32
N ALA A 33 -1.04 -10.69 -4.12
CA ALA A 33 -2.40 -11.17 -3.88
C ALA A 33 -3.02 -10.41 -2.69
N ALA A 34 -3.15 -9.09 -2.85
CA ALA A 34 -3.43 -8.19 -1.74
C ALA A 34 -4.83 -8.34 -1.15
N GLY A 35 -5.79 -8.89 -1.89
CA GLY A 35 -7.20 -8.90 -1.50
C GLY A 35 -7.67 -7.48 -1.20
N THR A 36 -8.20 -7.26 0.00
CA THR A 36 -8.59 -5.92 0.48
C THR A 36 -7.44 -5.11 1.08
N GLY A 37 -6.22 -5.67 1.14
CA GLY A 37 -5.01 -4.98 1.59
C GLY A 37 -4.72 -5.08 3.09
N SER A 38 -5.15 -6.14 3.78
CA SER A 38 -4.96 -6.23 5.24
C SER A 38 -3.49 -6.23 5.67
N MET A 39 -2.61 -6.92 4.93
CA MET A 39 -1.18 -6.94 5.19
C MET A 39 -0.49 -5.65 4.78
N LEU A 40 -0.89 -5.09 3.63
CA LEU A 40 -0.50 -3.76 3.20
C LEU A 40 -0.80 -2.69 4.26
N ILE A 41 -1.99 -2.72 4.87
CA ILE A 41 -2.37 -1.80 5.96
C ILE A 41 -1.48 -2.02 7.19
N ALA A 42 -1.20 -3.27 7.56
CA ALA A 42 -0.33 -3.57 8.70
C ALA A 42 1.11 -3.07 8.46
N LYS A 43 1.64 -3.19 7.24
CA LYS A 43 2.93 -2.62 6.86
C LYS A 43 2.92 -1.10 6.95
N TRP A 44 1.93 -0.43 6.35
CA TRP A 44 1.77 1.03 6.43
C TRP A 44 1.71 1.53 7.88
N TRP A 45 0.98 0.83 8.74
CA TRP A 45 0.89 1.18 10.15
C TRP A 45 2.25 1.08 10.86
N ASN A 46 3.02 0.03 10.57
CA ASN A 46 4.37 -0.12 11.10
C ASN A 46 5.31 0.98 10.59
N ASP A 47 5.21 1.35 9.31
CA ASP A 47 6.00 2.40 8.68
C ASP A 47 5.70 3.77 9.30
N ARG A 48 4.42 4.11 9.45
CA ARG A 48 3.96 5.30 10.17
C ARG A 48 4.54 5.38 11.57
N LEU A 49 4.39 4.32 12.38
CA LEU A 49 4.76 4.36 13.78
C LEU A 49 6.26 4.55 14.01
N LYS A 50 7.08 3.98 13.13
CA LYS A 50 8.53 3.85 13.34
C LYS A 50 9.38 4.76 12.46
N ASN A 51 8.76 5.45 11.48
CA ASN A 51 9.38 6.30 10.47
C ASN A 51 10.93 6.29 10.50
N PRO A 52 11.58 5.41 9.71
CA PRO A 52 13.04 5.30 9.74
C PRO A 52 13.75 6.58 9.27
N LEU A 53 13.04 7.48 8.58
CA LEU A 53 13.58 8.76 8.11
C LEU A 53 13.49 9.89 9.15
N TYR A 54 12.67 9.73 10.19
CA TYR A 54 12.55 10.69 11.29
C TYR A 54 12.99 10.04 12.60
N LYS A 55 14.23 10.34 13.03
CA LYS A 55 14.70 9.97 14.36
C LYS A 55 13.97 10.83 15.39
N ARG A 56 13.03 10.24 16.12
CA ARG A 56 12.37 10.93 17.23
C ARG A 56 13.44 11.33 18.27
N PRO A 57 13.43 12.59 18.75
CA PRO A 57 14.26 12.96 19.87
C PRO A 57 13.85 12.15 21.12
N GLU A 58 14.81 11.58 21.83
CA GLU A 58 14.56 10.98 23.15
C GLU A 58 14.28 12.11 24.14
N THR A 59 13.01 12.29 24.49
CA THR A 59 12.56 13.31 25.44
C THR A 59 11.28 12.89 26.14
N ASP A 60 11.21 13.20 27.43
CA ASP A 60 10.01 12.99 28.25
C ASP A 60 9.02 14.15 28.15
N ASN A 61 9.33 15.20 27.37
CA ASN A 61 8.43 16.33 27.20
C ASN A 61 7.19 15.91 26.38
N PRO A 62 5.96 16.02 26.96
CA PRO A 62 4.75 15.55 26.30
C PRO A 62 4.37 16.36 25.05
N LEU A 63 4.66 17.66 25.01
CA LEU A 63 4.42 18.51 23.83
C LEU A 63 5.33 18.10 22.68
N ILE A 64 6.63 17.90 22.94
CA ILE A 64 7.58 17.45 21.91
C ILE A 64 7.16 16.06 21.43
N LYS A 65 6.76 15.14 22.32
CA LYS A 65 6.29 13.80 21.94
C LYS A 65 5.03 13.83 21.06
N VAL A 66 4.11 14.76 21.29
CA VAL A 66 2.94 14.97 20.42
C VAL A 66 3.35 15.52 19.05
N LEU A 67 4.16 16.58 19.01
CA LEU A 67 4.60 17.23 17.77
C LEU A 67 5.51 16.33 16.91
N THR A 68 6.25 15.41 17.54
CA THR A 68 7.12 14.42 16.90
C THR A 68 6.45 13.06 16.69
N SER A 69 5.14 12.96 16.96
CA SER A 69 4.40 11.73 16.76
C SER A 69 4.33 11.34 15.28
N SER A 70 4.08 10.05 15.01
CA SER A 70 3.88 9.52 13.65
C SER A 70 2.75 10.19 12.88
N ILE A 71 1.87 10.91 13.59
CA ILE A 71 0.78 11.67 13.01
C ILE A 71 1.34 12.88 12.26
N PHE A 72 2.33 13.60 12.80
CA PHE A 72 2.90 14.81 12.17
C PHE A 72 4.20 14.59 11.40
N THR A 73 4.83 13.42 11.56
CA THR A 73 6.16 13.13 10.97
C THR A 73 6.10 12.17 9.80
N TYR A 74 4.95 11.57 9.49
CA TYR A 74 4.82 10.64 8.37
C TYR A 74 4.85 11.39 7.04
N ASP A 75 5.83 11.06 6.20
CA ASP A 75 5.93 11.51 4.82
C ASP A 75 5.53 10.36 3.88
N PRO A 76 4.42 10.44 3.13
CA PRO A 76 4.01 9.39 2.21
C PRO A 76 4.97 9.22 1.02
N ARG A 77 5.73 10.25 0.65
CA ARG A 77 6.71 10.22 -0.46
C ARG A 77 7.90 9.32 -0.16
N ALA A 78 8.14 9.04 1.11
CA ALA A 78 9.18 8.15 1.57
C ALA A 78 8.89 6.66 1.32
N TYR A 79 7.66 6.30 0.95
CA TYR A 79 7.20 4.92 0.87
C TYR A 79 6.56 4.60 -0.48
N TRP A 80 6.69 3.35 -0.92
CA TRP A 80 6.05 2.85 -2.13
C TRP A 80 5.39 1.50 -1.87
N TYR A 81 4.08 1.42 -2.09
CA TYR A 81 3.30 0.20 -1.91
C TYR A 81 2.82 -0.34 -3.27
N GLN A 82 3.41 -1.44 -3.72
CA GLN A 82 3.00 -2.16 -4.92
C GLN A 82 2.04 -3.30 -4.52
N ALA A 83 0.84 -3.32 -5.07
CA ALA A 83 -0.13 -4.37 -4.81
C ALA A 83 -0.69 -4.93 -6.13
N GLU A 84 -0.89 -6.24 -6.17
CA GLU A 84 -1.57 -6.92 -7.27
C GLU A 84 -2.76 -7.71 -6.72
N GLU A 85 -3.84 -7.73 -7.49
CA GLU A 85 -5.04 -8.46 -7.12
C GLU A 85 -5.85 -8.88 -8.35
N LEU A 86 -6.32 -10.13 -8.35
CA LEU A 86 -7.07 -10.70 -9.48
C LEU A 86 -8.57 -10.35 -9.43
N SER A 87 -9.10 -10.02 -8.26
CA SER A 87 -10.54 -9.87 -8.06
C SER A 87 -11.09 -8.48 -8.27
N ASP A 88 -12.03 -8.36 -9.22
CA ASP A 88 -12.86 -7.16 -9.42
C ASP A 88 -13.57 -6.70 -8.14
N ARG A 89 -13.94 -7.64 -7.26
CA ARG A 89 -14.63 -7.31 -6.02
C ARG A 89 -13.70 -6.76 -4.94
N ALA A 90 -12.42 -7.11 -4.97
CA ALA A 90 -11.45 -6.66 -3.98
C ALA A 90 -10.82 -5.31 -4.35
N ILE A 91 -10.62 -5.06 -5.65
CA ILE A 91 -9.96 -3.86 -6.18
C ILE A 91 -10.55 -2.54 -5.62
N PRO A 92 -11.88 -2.31 -5.60
CA PRO A 92 -12.43 -1.07 -5.04
C PRO A 92 -12.07 -0.84 -3.56
N PHE A 93 -12.07 -1.92 -2.75
CA PHE A 93 -11.71 -1.83 -1.35
C PHE A 93 -10.21 -1.59 -1.16
N LEU A 94 -9.38 -2.20 -2.01
CA LEU A 94 -7.94 -2.00 -2.00
C LEU A 94 -7.58 -0.55 -2.37
N ILE A 95 -8.16 -0.01 -3.44
CA ILE A 95 -8.04 1.40 -3.85
C ILE A 95 -8.46 2.31 -2.71
N PHE A 96 -9.67 2.10 -2.17
CA PHE A 96 -10.18 2.89 -1.05
C PHE A 96 -9.23 2.85 0.13
N ASN A 97 -8.73 1.66 0.50
CA ASN A 97 -7.85 1.50 1.64
C ASN A 97 -6.50 2.21 1.50
N MET A 98 -5.93 2.22 0.29
CA MET A 98 -4.70 2.96 0.00
C MET A 98 -4.95 4.47 -0.02
N ALA A 99 -6.03 4.92 -0.66
CA ALA A 99 -6.36 6.33 -0.82
C ALA A 99 -6.66 7.01 0.52
N ILE A 100 -7.51 6.42 1.37
CA ILE A 100 -7.87 7.04 2.66
C ILE A 100 -6.69 7.11 3.65
N ARG A 101 -5.64 6.32 3.43
CA ARG A 101 -4.45 6.27 4.29
C ARG A 101 -3.31 7.14 3.79
N GLY A 102 -3.53 7.89 2.70
CA GLY A 102 -2.52 8.78 2.13
C GLY A 102 -1.28 8.00 1.66
N MET A 103 -1.45 6.80 1.09
CA MET A 103 -0.32 6.00 0.60
C MET A 103 0.13 6.42 -0.80
N ASN A 104 1.39 6.16 -1.12
CA ASN A 104 1.92 6.22 -2.49
C ASN A 104 2.20 4.81 -3.01
N GLY A 105 1.81 4.52 -4.24
CA GLY A 105 2.00 3.19 -4.78
C GLY A 105 1.21 2.92 -6.05
N SER A 106 1.16 1.65 -6.44
CA SER A 106 0.33 1.23 -7.55
C SER A 106 -0.43 -0.07 -7.25
N ILE A 107 -1.62 -0.17 -7.83
CA ILE A 107 -2.48 -1.34 -7.77
C ILE A 107 -2.60 -1.88 -9.18
N THR A 108 -2.20 -3.12 -9.42
CA THR A 108 -2.38 -3.78 -10.72
C THR A 108 -3.42 -4.86 -10.58
N GLN A 109 -4.53 -4.73 -11.32
CA GLN A 109 -5.53 -5.77 -11.39
C GLN A 109 -5.08 -6.82 -12.40
N CYS A 110 -4.44 -7.89 -11.92
CA CYS A 110 -3.87 -8.91 -12.78
C CYS A 110 -3.88 -10.31 -12.16
N ASP A 111 -3.74 -11.30 -13.02
CA ASP A 111 -3.22 -12.60 -12.61
C ASP A 111 -1.69 -12.50 -12.48
N SER A 112 -1.20 -12.49 -11.25
CA SER A 112 0.20 -12.29 -10.91
C SER A 112 1.13 -13.36 -11.48
N LEU A 113 0.60 -14.54 -11.86
CA LEU A 113 1.37 -15.63 -12.48
C LEU A 113 1.44 -15.50 -14.00
N SER A 114 0.29 -15.33 -14.66
CA SER A 114 0.24 -15.20 -16.12
C SER A 114 0.58 -13.79 -16.63
N ARG A 115 0.67 -12.81 -15.70
CA ARG A 115 0.89 -11.38 -15.96
C ARG A 115 -0.19 -10.73 -16.82
N LYS A 116 -1.35 -11.37 -16.98
CA LYS A 116 -2.51 -10.79 -17.67
C LYS A 116 -3.18 -9.75 -16.77
N ALA A 117 -3.23 -8.50 -17.22
CA ALA A 117 -3.77 -7.38 -16.47
C ALA A 117 -5.02 -6.79 -17.13
N THR A 118 -6.02 -6.48 -16.33
CA THR A 118 -7.26 -5.84 -16.80
C THR A 118 -7.21 -4.34 -16.61
N ARG A 119 -6.69 -3.86 -15.47
CA ARG A 119 -6.65 -2.44 -15.07
C ARG A 119 -5.44 -2.18 -14.19
N ALA A 120 -4.98 -0.94 -14.12
CA ALA A 120 -3.98 -0.53 -13.14
C ALA A 120 -4.26 0.88 -12.64
N PHE A 121 -3.84 1.16 -11.42
CA PHE A 121 -4.09 2.42 -10.74
C PHE A 121 -2.81 2.92 -10.10
N PHE A 122 -2.53 4.19 -10.29
CA PHE A 122 -1.50 4.92 -9.59
C PHE A 122 -2.13 5.70 -8.43
N ILE A 123 -1.65 5.45 -7.23
CA ILE A 123 -2.12 6.08 -6.00
C ILE A 123 -1.05 7.08 -5.56
N ARG A 124 -1.41 8.36 -5.51
CA ARG A 124 -0.46 9.44 -5.32
C ARG A 124 -0.93 10.45 -4.29
N ASN A 125 -0.08 10.70 -3.31
CA ASN A 125 -0.16 11.80 -2.36
C ASN A 125 1.10 12.65 -2.53
N ASP A 126 0.97 13.70 -3.35
CA ASP A 126 2.01 14.68 -3.60
C ASP A 126 2.04 15.80 -2.56
N THR A 127 1.19 15.76 -1.54
CA THR A 127 1.17 16.76 -0.47
C THR A 127 1.95 16.27 0.75
N ASP A 128 2.55 17.19 1.51
CA ASP A 128 3.05 16.91 2.86
C ASP A 128 1.90 16.75 3.89
N ASN A 129 0.66 16.74 3.40
CA ASN A 129 -0.53 16.63 4.22
C ASN A 129 -0.81 15.16 4.56
N TYR A 130 -0.41 14.77 5.76
CA TYR A 130 -0.67 13.45 6.32
C TYR A 130 -2.17 13.16 6.58
N LEU A 131 -3.04 14.18 6.58
CA LEU A 131 -4.51 14.04 6.61
C LEU A 131 -5.12 14.02 5.21
N GLY A 132 -4.32 14.28 4.18
CA GLY A 132 -4.73 14.26 2.78
C GLY A 132 -4.98 12.83 2.31
N PHE A 133 -6.07 12.65 1.57
CA PHE A 133 -6.30 11.42 0.83
C PHE A 133 -5.41 11.39 -0.41
N SER A 134 -4.97 10.21 -0.81
CA SER A 134 -4.25 10.05 -2.07
C SER A 134 -5.21 10.19 -3.25
N GLU A 135 -4.74 10.84 -4.29
CA GLU A 135 -5.35 10.82 -5.62
C GLU A 135 -5.27 9.41 -6.20
N VAL A 136 -6.31 9.02 -6.93
CA VAL A 136 -6.40 7.74 -7.63
C VAL A 136 -6.45 8.03 -9.13
N ILE A 137 -5.43 7.59 -9.84
CA ILE A 137 -5.30 7.78 -11.29
C ILE A 137 -5.35 6.40 -11.95
N GLU A 138 -6.35 6.14 -12.79
CA GLU A 138 -6.35 4.93 -13.61
C GLU A 138 -5.32 5.08 -14.73
N LEU A 139 -4.42 4.11 -14.84
CA LEU A 139 -3.33 4.14 -15.80
C LEU A 139 -3.84 3.72 -17.20
N PRO A 140 -3.36 4.36 -18.28
CA PRO A 140 -3.74 3.98 -19.63
C PRO A 140 -3.20 2.59 -19.98
N LYS A 141 -3.96 1.83 -20.76
CA LYS A 141 -3.58 0.50 -21.26
C LYS A 141 -2.68 0.59 -22.49
N ASN A 142 -1.53 1.26 -22.37
CA ASN A 142 -0.54 1.36 -23.44
C ASN A 142 0.66 0.42 -23.17
N GLN A 143 1.53 0.26 -24.17
CA GLN A 143 2.68 -0.62 -24.06
C GLN A 143 3.68 -0.13 -23.00
N GLU A 144 3.86 1.18 -22.86
CA GLU A 144 4.78 1.77 -21.88
C GLU A 144 4.40 1.41 -20.43
N VAL A 145 3.10 1.49 -20.10
CA VAL A 145 2.59 1.10 -18.77
C VAL A 145 2.65 -0.42 -18.60
N ALA A 146 2.36 -1.20 -19.65
CA ALA A 146 2.54 -2.65 -19.62
C ALA A 146 3.98 -3.04 -19.27
N ASP A 147 4.97 -2.41 -19.92
CA ASP A 147 6.38 -2.67 -19.67
C ASP A 147 6.80 -2.22 -18.26
N LEU A 148 6.31 -1.05 -17.79
CA LEU A 148 6.57 -0.54 -16.44
C LEU A 148 6.07 -1.50 -15.35
N LEU A 149 4.87 -2.07 -15.54
CA LEU A 149 4.24 -2.98 -14.57
C LEU A 149 4.62 -4.45 -14.80
N GLY A 150 5.34 -4.74 -15.90
CA GLY A 150 5.66 -6.10 -16.33
C GLY A 150 4.42 -6.95 -16.57
N VAL A 151 3.41 -6.41 -17.27
CA VAL A 151 2.13 -7.07 -17.55
C VAL A 151 1.78 -7.07 -19.03
N HIS A 152 0.84 -7.93 -19.40
CA HIS A 152 0.20 -7.94 -20.71
C HIS A 152 -1.27 -7.56 -20.51
N TRP A 153 -1.73 -6.53 -21.22
CA TRP A 153 -3.13 -6.12 -21.15
C TRP A 153 -4.02 -7.20 -21.75
N ASP A 154 -5.05 -7.58 -20.99
CA ASP A 154 -6.15 -8.37 -21.51
C ASP A 154 -6.98 -7.48 -22.45
N GLU A 155 -7.27 -8.02 -23.64
CA GLU A 155 -8.01 -7.32 -24.71
C GLU A 155 -9.40 -6.84 -24.26
#